data_AF-A0AAY4BBQ8-F1
#
_entry.id   AF-A0AAY4BBQ8-F1
#
_cell.length_a   1.000
_cell.length_b   1.000
_cell.length_c   1.000
_cell.angle_alpha   90.00
_cell.angle_beta   90.00
_cell.angle_gamma   90.00
#
_symmetry.space_group_name_H-M   'P 1'
#
loop_
_entity.id
_entity.type
_entity.pdbx_description
1 polymer ?
#
loop_
_entity_poly.entity_id
_entity_poly.type
_entity_poly.pdbx_seq_one_letter_code
_entity_poly.pdbx_strand_id
1 'polypeptide(L)'
;QGTQVKDVVIKPDAPNTLLLDKHADYIAAYGSKKDDYEYTLSEYLRMSGIYWGLTVMDLMDQLHRMNRDEILEFIRSCQHECGGISASVGHDPHLLYTLSAVQILSLYDNLGSINVDKVVDPFHTLFGVAGLSLLGDEQIKPVNPVFCMPEDVLQRIGLHPELLS
;
A
#
# COMPACT_ATOMS: atom_id res chain seq x y z
N GLN A 1 2.72 31.20 -25.90
CA GLN A 1 2.10 29.94 -26.35
C GLN A 1 1.61 29.24 -25.09
N GLY A 2 0.31 29.00 -24.96
CA GLY A 2 -0.28 28.41 -23.74
C GLY A 2 0.05 26.93 -23.58
N THR A 3 0.16 26.48 -22.34
CA THR A 3 0.42 25.08 -21.96
C THR A 3 -0.57 24.13 -22.63
N GLN A 4 -0.10 23.07 -23.28
CA GLN A 4 -0.97 22.02 -23.80
C GLN A 4 -1.79 21.41 -22.67
N VAL A 5 -3.12 21.50 -22.77
CA VAL A 5 -4.03 20.74 -21.91
C VAL A 5 -3.83 19.27 -22.27
N LYS A 6 -3.22 18.49 -21.36
CA LYS A 6 -3.10 17.05 -21.49
C LYS A 6 -4.44 16.42 -21.11
N ASP A 7 -5.25 16.12 -22.11
CA ASP A 7 -6.50 15.40 -21.95
C ASP A 7 -6.53 14.15 -22.85
N VAL A 8 -7.34 13.17 -22.48
CA VAL A 8 -7.49 11.90 -23.20
C VAL A 8 -8.89 11.79 -23.80
N VAL A 9 -8.96 11.49 -25.10
CA VAL A 9 -10.25 11.25 -25.77
C VAL A 9 -10.63 9.78 -25.59
N ILE A 10 -11.70 9.52 -24.83
CA ILE A 10 -12.25 8.17 -24.66
C ILE A 10 -12.89 7.75 -25.98
N LYS A 11 -12.51 6.57 -26.50
CA LYS A 11 -13.06 6.06 -27.75
C LYS A 11 -14.55 5.67 -27.57
N PRO A 12 -15.39 5.83 -28.60
CA PRO A 12 -16.81 5.47 -28.51
C PRO A 12 -17.09 3.98 -28.20
N ASP A 13 -16.14 3.10 -28.51
CA ASP A 13 -16.18 1.66 -28.27
C ASP A 13 -15.54 1.24 -26.93
N ALA A 14 -15.16 2.20 -26.07
CA ALA A 14 -14.60 1.90 -24.78
C ALA A 14 -15.61 1.15 -23.88
N PRO A 15 -15.15 0.19 -23.05
CA PRO A 15 -16.02 -0.49 -22.10
C PRO A 15 -16.72 0.52 -21.18
N ASN A 16 -18.06 0.43 -21.12
CA ASN A 16 -18.92 1.28 -20.30
C ASN A 16 -19.68 0.48 -19.22
N THR A 17 -19.31 -0.78 -19.04
CA THR A 17 -19.89 -1.71 -18.06
C THR A 17 -18.79 -2.31 -17.20
N LEU A 18 -19.11 -2.55 -15.93
CA LEU A 18 -18.18 -3.17 -14.98
C LEU A 18 -18.11 -4.68 -15.23
N LEU A 19 -16.90 -5.20 -15.46
CA LEU A 19 -16.65 -6.59 -15.83
C LEU A 19 -15.98 -7.34 -14.67
N LEU A 20 -16.67 -7.46 -13.54
CA LEU A 20 -16.12 -8.03 -12.29
C LEU A 20 -15.44 -9.39 -12.50
N ASP A 21 -16.10 -10.34 -13.16
CA ASP A 21 -15.55 -11.68 -13.38
C ASP A 21 -14.22 -11.64 -14.15
N LYS A 22 -14.12 -10.77 -15.17
CA LYS A 22 -12.87 -10.61 -15.92
C LYS A 22 -11.75 -10.02 -15.08
N HIS A 23 -12.07 -9.10 -14.17
CA HIS A 23 -11.08 -8.54 -13.25
C HIS A 23 -10.62 -9.61 -12.25
N ALA A 24 -11.53 -10.37 -11.66
CA ALA A 24 -11.20 -11.45 -10.73
C ALA A 24 -10.36 -12.55 -11.40
N ASP A 25 -10.71 -12.95 -12.62
CA ASP A 25 -9.96 -13.94 -13.40
C ASP A 25 -8.55 -13.46 -13.75
N TYR A 26 -8.42 -12.17 -14.13
CA TYR A 26 -7.12 -11.57 -14.42
C TYR A 26 -6.21 -11.61 -13.19
N ILE A 27 -6.70 -11.20 -12.01
CA ILE A 27 -5.91 -11.15 -10.78
C ILE A 27 -5.56 -12.57 -10.28
N ALA A 28 -6.51 -13.50 -10.33
CA ALA A 28 -6.26 -14.90 -9.98
C ALA A 28 -5.19 -15.53 -10.90
N ALA A 29 -5.25 -15.24 -12.20
CA ALA A 29 -4.24 -15.71 -13.15
C ALA A 29 -2.87 -15.06 -12.94
N TYR A 30 -2.82 -13.79 -12.54
CA TYR A 30 -1.57 -13.07 -12.28
C TYR A 30 -0.70 -13.77 -11.23
N GLY A 31 -1.31 -14.27 -10.15
CA GLY A 31 -0.58 -15.02 -9.10
C GLY A 31 0.00 -16.37 -9.55
N SER A 32 -0.50 -16.94 -10.65
CA SER A 32 -0.06 -18.26 -11.16
C SER A 32 1.12 -18.19 -12.14
N LYS A 33 1.43 -17.00 -12.67
CA LYS A 33 2.50 -16.80 -13.66
C LYS A 33 3.82 -16.38 -13.00
N LYS A 34 4.48 -17.34 -12.35
CA LYS A 34 5.72 -17.09 -11.59
C LYS A 34 6.98 -16.90 -12.46
N ASP A 35 6.92 -17.30 -13.73
CA ASP A 35 8.07 -17.29 -14.65
C ASP A 35 8.08 -16.08 -15.61
N ASP A 36 7.21 -15.08 -15.40
CA ASP A 36 7.12 -13.94 -16.30
C ASP A 36 8.19 -12.89 -16.03
N TYR A 37 8.71 -12.26 -17.07
CA TYR A 37 9.75 -11.22 -16.96
C TYR A 37 9.26 -10.01 -16.12
N GLU A 38 7.95 -9.73 -16.15
CA GLU A 38 7.30 -8.74 -15.29
C GLU A 38 7.33 -9.11 -13.81
N TYR A 39 7.31 -10.40 -13.45
CA TYR A 39 7.38 -10.89 -12.07
C TYR A 39 8.73 -10.58 -11.43
N THR A 40 9.81 -10.67 -12.22
CA THR A 40 11.17 -10.32 -11.79
C THR A 40 11.38 -8.82 -11.74
N LEU A 41 10.90 -8.06 -12.74
CA LEU A 41 11.03 -6.60 -12.77
C LEU A 41 10.26 -5.91 -11.64
N SER A 42 9.13 -6.48 -11.21
CA SER A 42 8.30 -5.93 -10.13
C SER A 42 8.63 -6.49 -8.75
N GLU A 43 9.72 -7.25 -8.62
CA GLU A 43 10.09 -7.89 -7.36
C GLU A 43 10.29 -6.88 -6.22
N TYR A 44 10.86 -5.72 -6.52
CA TYR A 44 11.10 -4.64 -5.55
C TYR A 44 9.81 -4.02 -4.99
N LEU A 45 8.63 -4.32 -5.55
CA LEU A 45 7.32 -3.84 -5.10
C LEU A 45 6.34 -4.99 -4.79
N ARG A 46 6.83 -6.23 -4.74
CA ARG A 46 6.01 -7.46 -4.69
C ARG A 46 5.04 -7.47 -3.51
N MET A 47 5.47 -7.12 -2.30
CA MET A 47 4.57 -7.04 -1.13
C MET A 47 3.37 -6.12 -1.36
N SER A 48 3.60 -4.94 -1.95
CA SER A 48 2.51 -4.01 -2.27
C SER A 48 1.63 -4.51 -3.42
N GLY A 49 2.23 -5.19 -4.41
CA GLY A 49 1.49 -5.86 -5.48
C GLY A 49 0.52 -6.92 -4.95
N ILE A 50 0.97 -7.75 -4.00
CA ILE A 50 0.12 -8.73 -3.31
C ILE A 50 -1.02 -8.02 -2.57
N TYR A 51 -0.72 -6.95 -1.82
CA TYR A 51 -1.75 -6.18 -1.12
C TYR A 51 -2.84 -5.65 -2.07
N TRP A 52 -2.46 -5.05 -3.21
CA TRP A 52 -3.44 -4.57 -4.20
C TRP A 52 -4.29 -5.70 -4.77
N GLY A 53 -3.65 -6.81 -5.15
CA GLY A 53 -4.33 -7.98 -5.69
C GLY A 53 -5.31 -8.60 -4.69
N LEU A 54 -4.92 -8.73 -3.43
CA LEU A 54 -5.81 -9.27 -2.39
C LEU A 54 -6.94 -8.31 -2.05
N THR A 55 -6.66 -7.01 -1.92
CA THR A 55 -7.69 -6.02 -1.58
C THR A 55 -8.76 -5.95 -2.67
N VAL A 56 -8.37 -5.95 -3.96
CA VAL A 56 -9.38 -5.94 -5.02
C VAL A 56 -10.18 -7.23 -5.06
N MET A 57 -9.56 -8.38 -4.78
CA MET A 57 -10.27 -9.66 -4.71
C MET A 57 -11.24 -9.70 -3.52
N ASP A 58 -10.87 -9.14 -2.38
CA ASP A 58 -11.75 -8.99 -1.22
C ASP A 58 -12.93 -8.05 -1.51
N LEU A 59 -12.67 -6.90 -2.14
CA LEU A 59 -13.72 -5.98 -2.59
C LEU A 59 -14.71 -6.61 -3.58
N MET A 60 -14.28 -7.63 -4.33
CA MET A 60 -15.12 -8.39 -5.25
C MET A 60 -15.74 -9.64 -4.61
N ASP A 61 -15.54 -9.89 -3.32
CA ASP A 61 -15.96 -11.12 -2.60
C ASP A 61 -15.37 -12.41 -3.21
N GLN A 62 -14.15 -12.31 -3.72
CA GLN A 62 -13.41 -13.38 -4.41
C GLN A 62 -12.09 -13.72 -3.72
N LEU A 63 -11.85 -13.23 -2.50
CA LEU A 63 -10.61 -13.46 -1.74
C LEU A 63 -10.29 -14.95 -1.56
N HIS A 64 -11.31 -15.80 -1.46
CA HIS A 64 -11.21 -17.26 -1.35
C HIS A 64 -10.49 -17.95 -2.53
N ARG A 65 -10.33 -17.27 -3.68
CA ARG A 65 -9.61 -17.77 -4.85
C ARG A 65 -8.09 -17.63 -4.73
N MET A 66 -7.61 -16.88 -3.73
CA MET A 66 -6.19 -16.56 -3.55
C MET A 66 -5.52 -17.57 -2.61
N ASN A 67 -4.24 -17.89 -2.86
CA ASN A 67 -3.50 -18.86 -2.06
C ASN A 67 -3.03 -18.24 -0.73
N ARG A 68 -3.91 -18.27 0.28
CA ARG A 68 -3.65 -17.71 1.61
C ARG A 68 -2.36 -18.23 2.23
N ASP A 69 -2.14 -19.54 2.23
CA ASP A 69 -1.03 -20.15 2.97
C ASP A 69 0.33 -19.76 2.38
N GLU A 70 0.43 -19.76 1.04
CA GLU A 70 1.64 -19.31 0.34
C GLU A 70 1.95 -17.83 0.62
N ILE A 71 0.91 -16.98 0.66
CA ILE A 71 1.08 -15.55 0.93
C ILE A 71 1.54 -15.31 2.37
N LEU A 72 0.98 -16.03 3.34
CA LEU A 72 1.38 -15.95 4.75
C LEU A 72 2.84 -16.41 4.94
N GLU A 73 3.25 -17.49 4.26
CA GLU A 73 4.63 -17.95 4.27
C GLU A 73 5.59 -16.92 3.66
N PHE A 74 5.20 -16.31 2.53
CA PHE A 74 5.97 -15.24 1.91
C PHE A 74 6.16 -14.04 2.84
N ILE A 75 5.09 -13.55 3.49
CA ILE A 75 5.18 -12.43 4.44
C ILE A 75 6.14 -12.73 5.58
N ARG A 76 6.08 -13.95 6.14
CA ARG A 76 6.99 -14.39 7.21
C ARG A 76 8.44 -14.37 6.75
N SER A 77 8.71 -14.85 5.53
CA SER A 77 10.07 -14.87 4.97
C SER A 77 10.64 -13.47 4.70
N CYS A 78 9.79 -12.44 4.64
CA CYS A 78 10.17 -11.05 4.43
C CYS A 78 10.34 -10.25 5.73
N GLN A 79 10.05 -10.81 6.91
CA GLN A 79 10.27 -10.11 8.18
C GLN A 79 11.74 -10.22 8.60
N HIS A 80 12.38 -9.07 8.85
CA HIS A 80 13.77 -8.98 9.27
C HIS A 80 13.91 -9.03 10.80
N GLU A 81 15.13 -9.23 11.30
CA GLU A 81 15.42 -9.27 12.75
C GLU A 81 15.03 -7.96 13.46
N CYS A 82 15.15 -6.83 12.76
CA CYS A 82 14.73 -5.50 13.19
C CYS A 82 13.20 -5.32 13.26
N GLY A 83 12.43 -6.30 12.79
CA GLY A 83 10.98 -6.31 12.78
C GLY A 83 10.31 -5.70 11.56
N GLY A 84 11.02 -4.89 10.79
CA GLY A 84 10.55 -4.38 9.50
C GLY A 84 10.39 -5.48 8.44
N ILE A 85 9.52 -5.24 7.46
CA ILE A 85 9.23 -6.19 6.38
C ILE A 85 9.70 -5.60 5.05
N SER A 86 10.30 -6.43 4.19
CA SER A 86 10.80 -6.06 2.87
C SER A 86 9.80 -6.33 1.75
N ALA A 87 10.09 -5.84 0.54
CA ALA A 87 9.22 -6.06 -0.62
C ALA A 87 9.21 -7.52 -1.09
N SER A 88 10.37 -8.16 -1.04
CA SER A 88 10.63 -9.56 -1.37
C SER A 88 11.77 -10.08 -0.50
N VAL A 89 12.04 -11.38 -0.58
CA VAL A 89 13.14 -12.04 0.14
C VAL A 89 14.47 -11.50 -0.36
N GLY A 90 15.38 -11.16 0.57
CA GLY A 90 16.70 -10.60 0.26
C GLY A 90 16.73 -9.09 0.00
N HIS A 91 15.57 -8.41 0.05
CA HIS A 91 15.50 -6.94 0.00
C HIS A 91 15.53 -6.33 1.40
N ASP A 92 15.88 -5.06 1.48
CA ASP A 92 15.87 -4.30 2.73
C ASP A 92 14.44 -4.06 3.25
N PRO A 93 14.23 -4.06 4.58
CA PRO A 93 12.95 -3.74 5.17
C PRO A 93 12.60 -2.27 4.96
N HIS A 94 11.32 -1.97 4.70
CA HIS A 94 10.87 -0.60 4.47
C HIS A 94 9.43 -0.40 4.95
N LEU A 95 9.10 0.81 5.41
CA LEU A 95 7.79 1.11 6.00
C LEU A 95 6.61 0.82 5.07
N LEU A 96 6.77 1.09 3.78
CA LEU A 96 5.76 0.78 2.74
C LEU A 96 5.38 -0.71 2.72
N TYR A 97 6.38 -1.59 2.83
CA TYR A 97 6.15 -3.04 2.74
C TYR A 97 5.73 -3.62 4.09
N THR A 98 6.20 -3.05 5.20
CA THR A 98 5.63 -3.32 6.54
C THR A 98 4.14 -2.99 6.59
N LEU A 99 3.71 -1.83 6.09
CA LEU A 99 2.29 -1.47 6.01
C LEU A 99 1.52 -2.46 5.11
N SER A 100 2.03 -2.70 3.89
CA SER A 100 1.39 -3.61 2.94
C SER A 100 1.18 -5.01 3.55
N ALA A 101 2.19 -5.54 4.25
CA ALA A 101 2.11 -6.82 4.93
C ALA A 101 1.10 -6.82 6.07
N VAL A 102 1.09 -5.80 6.94
CA VAL A 102 0.10 -5.69 8.03
C VAL A 102 -1.33 -5.61 7.49
N GLN A 103 -1.54 -4.89 6.38
CA GLN A 103 -2.85 -4.83 5.71
C GLN A 103 -3.28 -6.20 5.20
N ILE A 104 -2.38 -6.95 4.53
CA ILE A 104 -2.67 -8.31 4.07
C ILE A 104 -3.01 -9.24 5.24
N LEU A 105 -2.23 -9.19 6.32
CA LEU A 105 -2.49 -10.01 7.50
C LEU A 105 -3.81 -9.65 8.19
N SER A 106 -4.21 -8.38 8.13
CA SER A 106 -5.51 -7.92 8.63
C SER A 106 -6.66 -8.45 7.79
N LEU A 107 -6.52 -8.47 6.44
CA LEU A 107 -7.51 -9.09 5.54
C LEU A 107 -7.74 -10.57 5.87
N TYR A 108 -6.68 -11.28 6.27
CA TYR A 108 -6.75 -12.70 6.63
C TYR A 108 -6.98 -12.99 8.11
N ASP A 109 -7.22 -11.96 8.93
CA ASP A 109 -7.31 -12.03 10.39
C ASP A 109 -6.19 -12.88 11.02
N ASN A 110 -4.95 -12.65 10.57
CA ASN A 110 -3.79 -13.47 10.90
C ASN A 110 -2.55 -12.64 11.24
N LEU A 111 -2.74 -11.57 12.02
CA LEU A 111 -1.64 -10.73 12.52
C LEU A 111 -0.64 -11.53 13.39
N GLY A 112 -1.08 -12.61 14.04
CA GLY A 112 -0.23 -13.50 14.83
C GLY A 112 0.81 -14.27 14.01
N SER A 113 0.78 -14.19 12.67
CA SER A 113 1.76 -14.81 11.79
C SER A 113 3.14 -14.14 11.82
N ILE A 114 3.26 -12.92 12.32
CA ILE A 114 4.52 -12.17 12.41
C ILE A 114 4.82 -11.79 13.86
N ASN A 115 6.08 -11.47 14.15
CA ASN A 115 6.43 -10.96 15.48
C ASN A 115 6.00 -9.50 15.61
N VAL A 116 4.76 -9.27 16.05
CA VAL A 116 4.16 -7.93 16.22
C VAL A 116 4.97 -7.07 17.21
N ASP A 117 5.55 -7.68 18.24
CA ASP A 117 6.39 -7.01 19.25
C ASP A 117 7.76 -6.60 18.73
N LYS A 118 8.14 -7.00 17.51
CA LYS A 118 9.31 -6.47 16.81
C LYS A 118 8.94 -5.46 15.74
N VAL A 119 7.72 -5.55 15.22
CA VAL A 119 7.18 -4.60 14.23
C VAL A 119 7.01 -3.19 14.85
N VAL A 120 7.13 -3.06 16.18
CA VAL A 120 7.09 -1.78 16.92
C VAL A 120 8.08 -0.75 16.35
N ASP A 121 7.71 0.44 15.90
CA ASP A 121 6.45 0.87 15.30
C ASP A 121 6.82 2.03 14.32
N PRO A 122 6.77 1.81 12.99
CA PRO A 122 6.88 2.86 11.98
C PRO A 122 5.95 4.04 12.21
N PHE A 123 4.77 3.72 12.71
CA PHE A 123 3.67 4.59 13.01
C PHE A 123 3.84 5.27 14.38
N HIS A 124 4.66 4.80 15.32
CA HIS A 124 4.98 5.54 16.56
C HIS A 124 6.00 6.62 16.25
N THR A 125 6.93 6.36 15.35
CA THR A 125 7.87 7.42 14.94
C THR A 125 7.14 8.41 14.04
N LEU A 126 6.39 7.96 13.03
CA LEU A 126 5.67 8.86 12.13
C LEU A 126 4.46 9.54 12.80
N PHE A 127 3.55 8.81 13.46
CA PHE A 127 2.42 9.39 14.20
C PHE A 127 2.81 9.95 15.56
N GLY A 128 3.92 9.55 16.18
CA GLY A 128 4.45 10.22 17.36
C GLY A 128 5.08 11.57 17.00
N VAL A 129 5.86 11.65 15.92
CA VAL A 129 6.39 12.94 15.41
C VAL A 129 5.27 13.80 14.83
N ALA A 130 4.33 13.23 14.06
CA ALA A 130 3.16 13.96 13.58
C ALA A 130 2.22 14.35 14.72
N GLY A 131 2.07 13.51 15.75
CA GLY A 131 1.29 13.81 16.96
C GLY A 131 1.92 14.93 17.79
N LEU A 132 3.23 14.89 18.01
CA LEU A 132 3.96 16.00 18.66
C LEU A 132 3.83 17.29 17.86
N SER A 133 3.93 17.22 16.52
CA SER A 133 3.68 18.36 15.64
C SER A 133 2.25 18.91 15.77
N LEU A 134 1.23 18.04 15.77
CA LEU A 134 -0.18 18.42 15.93
C LEU A 134 -0.51 18.92 17.34
N LEU A 135 0.25 18.50 18.35
CA LEU A 135 0.17 18.98 19.75
C LEU A 135 0.97 20.27 19.99
N GLY A 136 1.68 20.78 18.97
CA GLY A 136 2.35 22.08 19.01
C GLY A 136 3.82 22.06 19.41
N ASP A 137 4.52 20.93 19.24
CA ASP A 137 5.97 20.86 19.46
C ASP A 137 6.73 21.70 18.41
N GLU A 138 7.43 22.75 18.86
CA GLU A 138 8.11 23.72 18.00
C GLU A 138 9.38 23.17 17.32
N GLN A 139 9.89 22.01 17.74
CA GLN A 139 11.09 21.39 17.14
C GLN A 139 10.76 20.63 15.85
N ILE A 140 9.47 20.42 15.57
CA ILE A 140 8.96 19.59 14.48
C ILE A 140 8.15 20.46 13.53
N LYS A 141 8.29 20.23 12.22
CA LYS A 141 7.50 20.98 11.23
C LYS A 141 6.00 20.75 11.44
N PRO A 142 5.15 21.77 11.28
CA PRO A 142 3.70 21.61 11.33
C PRO A 142 3.21 20.59 10.31
N VAL A 143 2.43 19.61 10.75
CA VAL A 143 1.80 18.58 9.93
C VAL A 143 0.32 18.89 9.80
N ASN A 144 -0.19 18.81 8.57
CA ASN A 144 -1.62 18.92 8.31
C ASN A 144 -2.34 17.63 8.74
N PRO A 145 -3.38 17.72 9.58
CA PRO A 145 -4.05 16.54 10.12
C PRO A 145 -4.89 15.77 9.08
N VAL A 146 -5.29 16.40 7.96
CA VAL A 146 -6.11 15.75 6.92
C VAL A 146 -5.24 14.90 5.99
N PHE A 147 -4.04 15.37 5.67
CA PHE A 147 -3.16 14.71 4.71
C PHE A 147 -1.94 14.02 5.33
N CYS A 148 -1.71 14.21 6.64
CA CYS A 148 -0.49 13.74 7.33
C CYS A 148 0.79 14.16 6.59
N MET A 149 0.79 15.39 6.04
CA MET A 149 1.89 15.99 5.29
C MET A 149 2.32 17.32 5.91
N PRO A 150 3.58 17.75 5.77
CA PRO A 150 4.02 19.07 6.20
C PRO A 150 3.21 20.21 5.56
N GLU A 151 2.80 21.19 6.35
CA GLU A 151 2.00 22.34 5.90
C GLU A 151 2.69 23.14 4.79
N ASP A 152 4.02 23.25 4.82
CA ASP A 152 4.81 23.94 3.78
C ASP A 152 4.66 23.27 2.40
N VAL A 153 4.50 21.95 2.36
CA VAL A 153 4.28 21.21 1.12
C VAL A 153 2.89 21.46 0.56
N LEU A 154 1.85 21.50 1.41
CA LEU A 154 0.47 21.75 0.99
C LEU A 154 0.28 23.19 0.49
N GLN A 155 0.89 24.17 1.16
CA GLN A 155 0.90 25.57 0.71
C GLN A 155 1.58 25.72 -0.65
N ARG A 156 2.70 25.01 -0.87
CA ARG A 156 3.43 25.06 -2.15
C ARG A 156 2.61 24.55 -3.33
N ILE A 157 1.69 23.62 -3.09
CA ILE A 157 0.84 23.03 -4.14
C ILE A 157 -0.58 23.62 -4.16
N GLY A 158 -0.87 24.63 -3.32
CA GLY A 158 -2.15 25.34 -3.29
C GLY A 158 -3.31 24.52 -2.73
N LEU A 159 -3.03 23.52 -1.89
CA LEU A 159 -4.05 22.68 -1.24
C LEU A 159 -4.37 23.26 0.15
N HIS A 160 -5.62 23.69 0.33
CA HIS A 160 -6.13 24.26 1.57
C HIS A 160 -7.36 23.48 2.04
N PRO A 161 -7.18 22.40 2.81
CA PRO A 161 -8.32 21.71 3.42
C PRO A 161 -9.00 22.60 4.45
N GLU A 162 -10.33 22.75 4.35
CA GLU A 162 -11.13 23.36 5.41
C GLU A 162 -11.21 22.38 6.59
N LEU A 163 -10.62 22.77 7.72
CA LEU A 163 -10.81 22.07 8.98
C LEU A 163 -12.11 22.58 9.62
N LEU A 164 -12.93 21.66 10.12
CA LEU A 164 -14.11 22.01 10.89
C LEU A 164 -13.67 22.68 12.19
N SER A 165 -14.02 23.96 12.35
CA SER A 165 -13.85 24.72 13.58
C SER A 165 -14.92 24.38 14.61
#